data_AF-A0A0N4VNH2-F1
#
_entry.id   AF-A0A0N4VNH2-F1
#
_cell.length_a   1.000
_cell.length_b   1.000
_cell.length_c   1.000
_cell.angle_alpha   90.00
_cell.angle_beta   90.00
_cell.angle_gamma   90.00
#
_symmetry.space_group_name_H-M   'P 1'
#
loop_
_entity.id
_entity.type
_entity.pdbx_description
1 polymer ?
#
loop_
_entity_poly.entity_id
_entity_poly.type
_entity_poly.pdbx_seq_one_letter_code
_entity_poly.pdbx_strand_id
1 'polypeptide(L)'
;MDPVILNDVPLERFQQPCYLCTERGDRKQALQGACMSCNKLGCKKVFHVTCAQAEGLLCEEGAGSKNVKYCGYCSSHAKKAVCFY
;
A
#
# COMPACT_ATOMS: atom_id res chain seq x y z
N MET A 1 10.28 2.61 17.57
CA MET A 1 9.84 1.39 16.88
C MET A 1 11.08 0.80 16.21
N ASP A 2 12.01 0.23 16.99
CA ASP A 2 13.29 -0.25 16.47
C ASP A 2 13.73 -1.53 17.19
N PRO A 3 14.35 -2.49 16.49
CA PRO A 3 14.60 -2.49 15.04
C PRO A 3 13.34 -2.87 14.22
N VAL A 4 13.30 -2.45 12.96
CA VAL A 4 12.29 -2.93 12.00
C VAL A 4 12.66 -4.35 11.56
N ILE A 5 11.79 -5.32 11.84
CA ILE A 5 12.00 -6.73 11.48
C ILE A 5 11.59 -6.93 10.01
N LEU A 6 12.59 -7.17 9.14
CA LEU A 6 12.36 -7.41 7.71
C LEU A 6 12.34 -8.89 7.33
N ASN A 7 12.88 -9.77 8.19
CA ASN A 7 13.01 -11.21 7.90
C ASN A 7 11.65 -11.90 7.75
N ASP A 8 10.61 -11.38 8.39
CA ASP A 8 9.26 -11.94 8.32
C ASP A 8 8.45 -11.44 7.12
N VAL A 9 9.03 -10.56 6.29
CA VAL A 9 8.35 -10.02 5.11
C VAL A 9 8.42 -11.05 3.99
N PRO A 10 7.28 -11.57 3.50
CA PRO A 10 7.28 -12.56 2.41
C PRO A 10 7.95 -12.03 1.15
N LEU A 11 8.73 -12.89 0.48
CA LEU A 11 9.51 -12.51 -0.69
C LEU A 11 8.62 -11.99 -1.83
N GLU A 12 7.39 -12.48 -1.95
CA GLU A 12 6.45 -12.05 -2.99
C GLU A 12 6.18 -10.55 -2.93
N ARG A 13 6.26 -9.93 -1.73
CA ARG A 13 6.07 -8.48 -1.59
C ARG A 13 7.13 -7.68 -2.32
N PHE A 14 8.34 -8.21 -2.49
CA PHE A 14 9.45 -7.56 -3.19
C PHE A 14 9.45 -7.82 -4.70
N GLN A 15 8.62 -8.73 -5.18
CA GLN A 15 8.55 -9.13 -6.60
C GLN A 15 7.37 -8.49 -7.34
N GLN A 16 6.52 -7.77 -6.61
CA GLN A 16 5.30 -7.17 -7.12
C GLN A 16 5.61 -5.76 -7.66
N PRO A 17 5.37 -5.46 -8.96
CA PRO A 17 5.63 -4.14 -9.51
C PRO A 17 4.60 -3.12 -9.01
N CYS A 18 5.06 -2.01 -8.45
CA CYS A 18 4.17 -0.92 -8.06
C CYS A 18 3.45 -0.34 -9.28
N TYR A 19 2.12 -0.39 -9.26
CA TYR A 19 1.31 0.13 -10.37
C TYR A 19 1.44 1.65 -10.51
N LEU A 20 1.59 2.39 -9.41
CA LEU A 20 1.77 3.86 -9.43
C LEU A 20 3.08 4.27 -10.12
N CYS A 21 4.20 3.62 -9.79
CA CYS A 21 5.47 3.87 -10.48
C CYS A 21 5.39 3.46 -11.96
N THR A 22 4.68 2.36 -12.26
CA THR A 22 4.47 1.92 -13.64
C THR A 22 3.66 2.95 -14.45
N GLU A 23 2.61 3.52 -13.86
CA GLU A 23 1.78 4.58 -14.48
C GLU A 23 2.57 5.89 -14.69
N ARG A 24 3.54 6.19 -13.82
CA ARG A 24 4.46 7.33 -13.97
C ARG A 24 5.55 7.12 -15.04
N GLY A 25 5.74 5.89 -15.50
CA GLY A 25 6.77 5.51 -16.47
C GLY A 25 8.06 4.96 -15.85
N ASP A 26 8.15 4.92 -14.52
CA ASP A 26 9.36 4.52 -13.77
C ASP A 26 9.40 3.01 -13.49
N ARG A 27 9.49 2.20 -14.56
CA ARG A 27 9.49 0.72 -14.45
C ARG A 27 10.61 0.16 -13.56
N LYS A 28 11.77 0.81 -13.50
CA LYS A 28 12.88 0.37 -12.62
C LYS A 28 12.52 0.56 -11.15
N GLN A 29 11.94 1.72 -10.79
CA GLN A 29 11.47 1.96 -9.43
C GLN A 29 10.28 1.08 -9.08
N ALA A 30 9.42 0.76 -10.06
CA ALA A 30 8.27 -0.12 -9.83
C ALA A 30 8.65 -1.48 -9.23
N LEU A 31 9.82 -2.03 -9.58
CA LEU A 31 10.31 -3.32 -9.09
C LEU A 31 11.22 -3.22 -7.86
N GLN A 32 11.47 -2.01 -7.33
CA GLN A 32 12.36 -1.81 -6.20
C GLN A 32 11.60 -1.84 -4.87
N GLY A 33 12.13 -2.51 -3.85
CA GLY A 33 11.53 -2.54 -2.51
C GLY A 33 10.28 -3.41 -2.42
N ALA A 34 9.48 -3.24 -1.37
CA ALA A 34 8.28 -4.04 -1.12
C ALA A 34 6.98 -3.27 -1.42
N CYS A 35 6.01 -3.95 -2.01
CA CYS A 35 4.68 -3.44 -2.26
C CYS A 35 3.66 -3.95 -1.23
N MET A 36 2.65 -3.13 -0.97
CA MET A 36 1.43 -3.51 -0.28
C MET A 36 0.30 -3.71 -1.29
N SER A 37 -0.68 -4.53 -0.93
CA SER A 37 -1.86 -4.82 -1.76
C SER A 37 -3.03 -3.94 -1.38
N CYS A 38 -3.87 -3.61 -2.36
CA CYS A 38 -5.13 -2.94 -2.11
C CYS A 38 -6.02 -3.77 -1.15
N ASN A 39 -6.58 -3.13 -0.12
CA ASN A 39 -7.43 -3.78 0.88
C ASN A 39 -8.82 -4.20 0.33
N LYS A 40 -9.19 -3.78 -0.89
CA LYS A 40 -10.45 -4.19 -1.54
C LYS A 40 -10.37 -5.67 -1.94
N LEU A 41 -11.28 -6.49 -1.43
CA LEU A 41 -11.42 -7.90 -1.82
C LEU A 41 -11.50 -8.06 -3.35
N GLY A 42 -10.67 -8.97 -3.89
CA GLY A 42 -10.56 -9.24 -5.31
C GLY A 42 -9.69 -8.27 -6.11
N CYS A 43 -9.19 -7.19 -5.50
CA CYS A 43 -8.27 -6.26 -6.17
C CYS A 43 -6.84 -6.81 -6.15
N LYS A 44 -6.21 -6.87 -7.33
CA LYS A 44 -4.81 -7.30 -7.50
C LYS A 44 -3.82 -6.14 -7.64
N LYS A 45 -4.27 -4.90 -7.48
CA LYS A 45 -3.37 -3.73 -7.57
C LYS A 45 -2.46 -3.68 -6.34
N VAL A 46 -1.18 -3.45 -6.58
CA VAL A 46 -0.12 -3.39 -5.58
C VAL A 46 0.74 -2.16 -5.78
N PHE A 47 1.17 -1.55 -4.68
CA PHE A 47 1.85 -0.27 -4.70
C PHE A 47 2.80 -0.13 -3.53
N HIS A 48 3.83 0.72 -3.67
CA HIS A 48 4.65 1.10 -2.52
C HIS A 48 3.83 1.87 -1.51
N VAL A 49 4.15 1.65 -0.23
CA VAL A 49 3.54 2.40 0.89
C VAL A 49 3.78 3.90 0.70
N THR A 50 5.01 4.29 0.35
CA THR A 50 5.39 5.70 0.11
C THR A 50 4.68 6.32 -1.09
N CYS A 51 4.50 5.57 -2.18
CA CYS A 51 3.74 6.06 -3.34
C CYS A 51 2.26 6.26 -3.00
N ALA A 52 1.65 5.34 -2.25
CA ALA A 52 0.28 5.51 -1.78
C ALA A 52 0.13 6.66 -0.79
N GLN A 53 1.11 6.88 0.08
CA GLN A 53 1.13 8.02 0.99
C GLN A 53 1.11 9.35 0.23
N ALA A 54 1.97 9.48 -0.80
CA ALA A 54 2.03 10.69 -1.64
C ALA A 54 0.73 10.98 -2.40
N GLU A 55 -0.03 9.92 -2.75
CA GLU A 55 -1.31 10.01 -3.46
C GLU A 55 -2.53 10.04 -2.51
N GLY A 56 -2.34 10.05 -1.19
CA GLY A 56 -3.45 10.07 -0.22
C GLY A 56 -4.30 8.78 -0.21
N LEU A 57 -3.69 7.63 -0.49
CA LEU A 57 -4.36 6.35 -0.68
C LEU A 57 -4.33 5.43 0.57
N LEU A 58 -3.66 5.85 1.64
CA LEU A 58 -3.52 5.11 2.89
C LEU A 58 -4.67 5.45 3.86
N CYS A 59 -5.07 4.47 4.68
CA CYS A 59 -6.13 4.62 5.67
C CYS A 59 -5.79 3.85 6.94
N GLU A 60 -6.29 4.35 8.07
CA GLU A 60 -6.17 3.74 9.39
C GLU A 60 -7.55 3.23 9.81
N GLU A 61 -7.75 1.91 9.79
CA GLU A 61 -8.98 1.27 10.26
C GLU A 61 -8.82 0.93 11.75
N GLY A 62 -9.58 1.57 12.65
CA GLY A 62 -9.43 1.31 14.09
C GLY A 62 -10.26 2.16 15.05
N ALA A 63 -11.38 2.75 14.63
CA ALA A 63 -12.21 3.57 15.51
C ALA A 63 -12.87 2.71 16.62
N GLY A 64 -12.20 2.61 17.78
CA GLY A 64 -12.75 2.01 19.01
C GLY A 64 -11.94 0.87 19.63
N SER A 65 -10.91 0.36 18.97
CA SER A 65 -10.07 -0.76 19.45
C SER A 65 -8.63 -0.30 19.68
N LYS A 66 -7.89 -0.91 20.63
CA LYS A 66 -6.44 -0.66 20.81
C LYS A 66 -5.59 -1.12 19.62
N ASN A 67 -6.20 -1.75 18.62
CA ASN A 67 -5.56 -2.30 17.43
C ASN A 67 -5.88 -1.40 16.23
N VAL A 68 -4.87 -0.69 15.74
CA VAL A 68 -4.96 0.08 14.49
C VAL A 68 -4.51 -0.81 13.35
N LYS A 69 -5.34 -0.92 12.31
CA LYS A 69 -5.00 -1.59 11.06
C LYS A 69 -4.64 -0.54 10.01
N TYR A 70 -3.38 -0.52 9.61
CA TYR A 70 -2.89 0.30 8.51
C TYR A 70 -3.16 -0.41 7.19
N CYS A 71 -3.98 0.19 6.32
CA CYS A 71 -4.33 -0.36 5.03
C CYS A 71 -4.27 0.71 3.93
N GLY A 72 -4.46 0.30 2.68
CA GLY A 72 -4.42 1.21 1.54
C GLY A 72 -5.33 0.74 0.42
N TYR A 73 -5.81 1.70 -0.38
CA TYR A 73 -6.71 1.46 -1.50
C TYR A 73 -6.13 2.04 -2.78
N CYS A 74 -6.18 1.33 -3.89
CA CYS A 74 -5.74 1.90 -5.17
C CYS A 74 -6.61 3.11 -5.57
N SER A 75 -6.16 3.92 -6.52
CA SER A 75 -6.86 5.13 -6.99
C SER A 75 -8.34 4.89 -7.38
N SER A 76 -8.63 3.70 -7.91
CA SER A 76 -9.99 3.29 -8.28
C SER A 76 -10.89 2.94 -7.07
N HIS A 77 -10.30 2.54 -5.94
CA HIS A 77 -11.02 2.11 -4.73
C HIS A 77 -10.93 3.11 -3.58
N ALA A 78 -9.94 4.01 -3.60
CA ALA A 78 -9.76 5.04 -2.58
C ALA A 78 -10.97 5.97 -2.50
N LYS A 79 -11.59 6.34 -3.63
CA LYS A 79 -12.80 7.19 -3.67
C LYS A 79 -13.99 6.67 -2.84
N LYS A 80 -14.01 5.37 -2.48
CA LYS A 80 -15.04 4.77 -1.61
C LYS A 80 -14.58 4.61 -0.16
N ALA A 81 -13.29 4.77 0.11
CA ALA A 81 -12.65 4.51 1.39
C ALA A 81 -12.10 5.78 2.07
N VAL A 82 -11.99 6.91 1.37
CA VAL A 82 -11.64 8.18 2.01
C VAL A 82 -12.85 8.69 2.80
N CYS A 83 -12.93 8.28 4.06
CA CYS A 83 -13.66 9.01 5.09
C CYS A 83 -12.93 10.34 5.31
N PHE A 84 -13.63 11.43 4.98
CA PHE A 84 -13.65 12.73 5.66
C PHE A 84 -12.42 13.12 6.49
N TYR A 85 -11.67 14.12 6.01
CA TYR A 85 -11.21 15.17 6.91
C TYR A 85 -12.43 15.93 7.45
#